data_AF-A0A654ZDF3-F1
#
_entry.id   AF-A0A654ZDF3-F1
#
_cell.length_a   1.000
_cell.length_b   1.000
_cell.length_c   1.000
_cell.angle_alpha   90.00
_cell.angle_beta   90.00
_cell.angle_gamma   90.00
#
_symmetry.space_group_name_H-M   'P 1'
#
loop_
_entity.id
_entity.type
_entity.pdbx_description
1 polymer ?
#
loop_
_entity_poly.entity_id
_entity_poly.type
_entity_poly.pdbx_seq_one_letter_code
_entity_poly.pdbx_strand_id
1 'polypeptide(L)'
;MLTKDAVAAEGVAGGFATLYKVLSAFEDAGRCQRGYFIESLGGAQFAVASTVDRLRSYLDGVDPEQPDYHAVVLAAADPANPYGAALPWPASSADGTARPGRKAGALVVLVDGELAWFLERGGRSLLTFTDDPEANHAAAIGLADLVTAGRVASILVERADGMPVLQPGGRASAALTALLAAGFVRTPRGLRRR
;
A
#
# COMPACT_ATOMS: atom_id res chain seq x y z
N MET A 1 15.06 8.45 -2.78
CA MET A 1 15.57 8.33 -1.40
C MET A 1 16.14 6.93 -1.22
N LEU A 2 17.15 6.75 -0.36
CA LEU A 2 17.78 5.45 -0.11
C LEU A 2 17.83 5.16 1.39
N THR A 3 17.35 3.98 1.78
CA THR A 3 17.35 3.46 3.15
C THR A 3 18.10 2.12 3.20
N LYS A 4 18.56 1.73 4.39
CA LYS A 4 19.25 0.45 4.58
C LYS A 4 18.41 -0.75 4.09
N ASP A 5 17.13 -0.78 4.44
CA ASP A 5 16.26 -1.92 4.14
C ASP A 5 15.87 -1.97 2.65
N ALA A 6 15.74 -0.81 1.99
CA ALA A 6 15.57 -0.77 0.54
C ALA A 6 16.78 -1.36 -0.21
N VAL A 7 18.01 -1.05 0.24
CA VAL A 7 19.23 -1.65 -0.34
C VAL A 7 19.29 -3.16 -0.13
N ALA A 8 18.87 -3.62 1.05
CA ALA A 8 18.81 -5.06 1.35
C ALA A 8 17.80 -5.77 0.44
N ALA A 9 16.64 -5.17 0.19
CA ALA A 9 15.61 -5.71 -0.71
C ALA A 9 16.09 -5.80 -2.16
N GLU A 10 16.91 -4.85 -2.62
CA GLU A 10 17.47 -4.81 -3.98
C GLU A 10 18.68 -5.74 -4.19
N GLY A 11 19.19 -6.40 -3.14
CA GLY A 11 20.27 -7.38 -3.26
C GLY A 11 21.62 -6.81 -3.73
N VAL A 12 21.89 -5.54 -3.43
CA VAL A 12 23.10 -4.84 -3.90
C VAL A 12 24.38 -5.54 -3.40
N ALA A 13 25.30 -5.84 -4.31
CA ALA A 13 26.59 -6.48 -4.00
C ALA A 13 27.42 -5.64 -3.01
N GLY A 14 27.93 -6.29 -1.95
CA GLY A 14 28.62 -5.60 -0.85
C GLY A 14 27.70 -4.89 0.14
N GLY A 15 26.38 -4.91 -0.09
CA GLY A 15 25.35 -4.44 0.82
C GLY A 15 25.43 -2.95 1.16
N PHE A 16 24.69 -2.58 2.21
CA PHE A 16 24.58 -1.18 2.63
C PHE A 16 25.91 -0.56 3.10
N ALA A 17 26.84 -1.35 3.65
CA ALA A 17 28.10 -0.83 4.16
C ALA A 17 28.98 -0.17 3.07
N THR A 18 28.98 -0.74 1.86
CA THR A 18 29.70 -0.17 0.72
C THR A 18 29.05 1.12 0.24
N LEU A 19 27.71 1.12 0.10
CA LEU A 19 26.95 2.31 -0.30
C LEU A 19 27.04 3.43 0.74
N TYR A 20 27.04 3.10 2.03
CA TYR A 20 27.13 4.07 3.10
C TYR A 20 28.37 4.97 2.97
N LYS A 21 29.53 4.40 2.64
CA LYS A 21 30.77 5.19 2.42
C LYS A 21 30.61 6.21 1.29
N VAL A 22 29.96 5.81 0.19
CA VAL A 22 29.70 6.68 -0.96
C VAL A 22 28.69 7.76 -0.60
N LEU A 23 27.63 7.39 0.12
CA LEU A 23 26.57 8.31 0.54
C LEU A 23 27.06 9.33 1.56
N SER A 24 27.95 8.97 2.48
CA SER A 24 28.61 9.92 3.38
C SER A 24 29.50 10.90 2.62
N ALA A 25 30.27 10.44 1.62
CA ALA A 25 31.03 11.36 0.77
C ALA A 25 30.12 12.29 -0.04
N PHE A 26 28.93 11.84 -0.44
CA PHE A 26 27.94 12.69 -1.10
C PHE A 26 27.30 13.70 -0.13
N GLU A 27 27.09 13.32 1.13
CA GLU A 27 26.63 14.21 2.20
C GLU A 27 27.66 15.33 2.45
N ASP A 28 28.93 14.97 2.63
CA ASP A 28 30.03 15.91 2.84
C ASP A 28 30.19 16.89 1.66
N ALA A 29 29.93 16.43 0.44
CA ALA A 29 29.95 17.24 -0.78
C ALA A 29 28.64 18.04 -1.02
N GLY A 30 27.67 17.98 -0.10
CA GLY A 30 26.38 18.67 -0.21
C GLY A 30 25.46 18.12 -1.30
N ARG A 31 25.73 16.93 -1.84
CA ARG A 31 24.95 16.30 -2.92
C ARG A 31 23.72 15.56 -2.40
N CYS A 32 23.74 15.12 -1.15
CA CYS A 32 22.58 14.57 -0.45
C CYS A 32 22.54 15.03 1.01
N GLN A 33 21.42 14.77 1.66
CA GLN A 33 21.19 15.01 3.07
C GLN A 33 20.86 13.69 3.75
N ARG A 34 21.40 13.50 4.96
CA ARG A 34 21.04 12.41 5.86
C ARG A 34 20.05 12.92 6.90
N GLY A 35 19.02 12.12 7.20
CA GLY A 35 17.99 12.51 8.15
C GLY A 35 17.00 11.42 8.46
N TYR A 36 15.95 11.79 9.19
CA TYR A 36 14.79 10.96 9.46
C TYR A 36 13.63 11.44 8.58
N PHE A 37 13.37 10.71 7.50
CA PHE A 37 12.33 11.05 6.53
C PHE A 37 11.14 10.08 6.60
N ILE A 38 11.39 8.82 6.93
CA ILE A 38 10.36 7.80 7.18
C ILE A 38 10.40 7.41 8.66
N GLU A 39 9.25 7.49 9.32
CA GLU A 39 9.02 6.97 10.67
C GLU A 39 9.26 5.46 10.73
N SER A 40 9.63 4.91 11.89
CA SER A 40 9.96 3.49 12.11
C SER A 40 11.24 2.96 11.44
N LEU A 41 11.86 3.71 10.54
CA LEU A 41 13.18 3.38 9.98
C LEU A 41 14.32 4.09 10.73
N GLY A 42 15.49 3.44 10.78
CA GLY A 42 16.70 4.04 11.38
C GLY A 42 17.20 5.27 10.61
N GLY A 43 18.03 6.11 11.25
CA GLY A 43 18.52 7.39 10.69
C GLY A 43 19.51 7.28 9.51
N ALA A 44 19.78 6.06 9.01
CA ALA A 44 20.61 5.84 7.83
C ALA A 44 19.78 6.00 6.55
N GLN A 45 19.17 7.18 6.38
CA GLN A 45 18.33 7.54 5.24
C GLN A 45 18.98 8.72 4.51
N PHE A 46 19.13 8.59 3.19
CA PHE A 46 19.78 9.60 2.36
C PHE A 46 18.85 10.04 1.23
N ALA A 47 18.73 11.35 1.03
CA ALA A 47 17.92 11.95 -0.02
C ALA A 47 18.65 13.14 -0.65
N VAL A 48 18.47 13.37 -1.96
CA VAL A 48 18.89 14.64 -2.57
C VAL A 48 17.92 15.75 -2.15
N ALA A 49 18.38 17.01 -2.08
CA ALA A 49 17.58 18.13 -1.58
C ALA A 49 16.21 18.25 -2.27
N SER A 50 16.16 18.10 -3.60
CA SER A 50 14.91 18.15 -4.37
C SER A 50 13.90 17.06 -3.97
N THR A 51 14.37 15.91 -3.47
CA THR A 51 13.49 14.86 -2.94
C THR A 51 12.92 15.28 -1.59
N VAL A 52 13.73 15.88 -0.71
CA VAL A 52 13.28 16.39 0.59
C VAL A 52 12.25 17.50 0.42
N ASP A 53 12.50 18.42 -0.50
CA ASP A 53 11.58 19.53 -0.78
C ASP A 53 10.26 19.02 -1.36
N ARG A 54 10.30 18.01 -2.24
CA ARG A 54 9.09 17.33 -2.71
C ARG A 54 8.34 16.64 -1.56
N LEU A 55 9.03 15.98 -0.62
CA LEU A 55 8.37 15.36 0.54
C LEU A 55 7.64 16.40 1.40
N ARG A 56 8.26 17.59 1.60
CA ARG A 56 7.60 18.69 2.32
C ARG A 56 6.36 19.19 1.60
N SER A 57 6.39 19.27 0.27
CA SER A 57 5.21 19.71 -0.50
C SER A 57 4.00 18.78 -0.37
N TYR A 58 4.18 17.51 0.02
CA TYR A 58 3.06 16.61 0.30
C TYR A 58 2.40 16.85 1.67
N LEU A 59 3.05 17.62 2.55
CA LEU A 59 2.45 18.05 3.82
C LEU A 59 1.64 19.34 3.65
N ASP A 60 1.84 20.07 2.54
CA ASP A 60 1.10 21.29 2.25
C ASP A 60 -0.34 20.94 1.83
N GLY A 61 -1.34 21.50 2.52
CA GLY A 61 -2.76 21.35 2.14
C GLY A 61 -3.47 20.12 2.70
N VAL A 62 -2.81 19.32 3.56
CA VAL A 62 -3.47 18.28 4.34
C VAL A 62 -4.19 18.94 5.52
N ASP A 63 -5.52 18.98 5.50
CA ASP A 63 -6.34 19.37 6.65
C ASP A 63 -6.52 18.15 7.56
N PRO A 64 -5.90 18.11 8.76
CA PRO A 64 -6.03 16.98 9.67
C PRO A 64 -7.46 16.81 10.22
N GLU A 65 -8.33 17.83 10.12
CA GLU A 65 -9.73 17.72 10.53
C GLU A 65 -10.67 17.26 9.39
N GLN A 66 -10.23 17.33 8.13
CA GLN A 66 -10.96 16.88 6.95
C GLN A 66 -10.00 16.23 5.92
N PRO A 67 -9.51 15.01 6.20
CA PRO A 67 -8.63 14.30 5.29
C PRO A 67 -9.35 13.99 3.96
N ASP A 68 -8.79 14.44 2.83
CA ASP A 68 -9.19 13.97 1.50
C ASP A 68 -8.45 12.65 1.21
N TYR A 69 -9.09 11.52 1.50
CA TYR A 69 -8.45 10.21 1.41
C TYR A 69 -8.08 9.85 -0.03
N HIS A 70 -6.78 9.67 -0.29
CA HIS A 70 -6.27 9.30 -1.60
C HIS A 70 -5.78 7.86 -1.66
N ALA A 71 -6.43 7.05 -2.52
CA ALA A 71 -6.06 5.67 -2.74
C ALA A 71 -5.09 5.49 -3.93
N VAL A 72 -4.03 4.72 -3.71
CA VAL A 72 -3.10 4.26 -4.75
C VAL A 72 -3.11 2.74 -4.80
N VAL A 73 -3.41 2.17 -5.97
CA VAL A 73 -3.34 0.71 -6.17
C VAL A 73 -2.07 0.32 -6.91
N LEU A 74 -1.30 -0.57 -6.29
CA LEU A 74 -0.04 -1.08 -6.82
C LEU A 74 -0.11 -2.61 -6.95
N ALA A 75 0.72 -3.17 -7.84
CA ALA A 75 1.02 -4.59 -7.74
C ALA A 75 1.74 -4.86 -6.41
N ALA A 76 1.44 -5.97 -5.73
CA ALA A 76 2.09 -6.30 -4.45
C ALA A 76 3.62 -6.47 -4.60
N ALA A 77 4.09 -6.82 -5.80
CA ALA A 77 5.50 -6.94 -6.14
C ALA A 77 6.13 -5.63 -6.66
N ASP A 78 5.36 -4.55 -6.79
CA ASP A 78 5.85 -3.26 -7.29
C ASP A 78 6.97 -2.71 -6.39
N PRO A 79 8.07 -2.16 -6.93
CA PRO A 79 9.13 -1.54 -6.13
C PRO A 79 8.63 -0.39 -5.24
N ALA A 80 7.54 0.30 -5.63
CA ALA A 80 6.96 1.39 -4.85
C ALA A 80 6.16 0.91 -3.61
N ASN A 81 5.80 -0.37 -3.51
CA ASN A 81 5.13 -0.90 -2.32
C ASN A 81 6.14 -1.07 -1.15
N PRO A 82 6.07 -0.34 -0.03
CA PRO A 82 7.07 -0.50 1.03
C PRO A 82 6.90 -1.81 1.81
N TYR A 83 5.69 -2.39 1.84
CA TYR A 83 5.36 -3.56 2.65
C TYR A 83 5.92 -4.87 2.09
N GLY A 84 6.41 -5.72 3.00
CA GLY A 84 7.12 -6.95 2.66
C GLY A 84 8.52 -6.74 2.09
N ALA A 85 9.01 -5.49 2.11
CA ALA A 85 10.37 -5.12 1.74
C ALA A 85 10.99 -4.29 2.86
N ALA A 86 10.83 -2.95 2.83
CA ALA A 86 11.35 -2.05 3.85
C ALA A 86 10.48 -2.03 5.12
N LEU A 87 9.18 -2.28 5.00
CA LEU A 87 8.24 -2.36 6.12
C LEU A 87 7.71 -3.80 6.29
N PRO A 88 7.52 -4.28 7.53
CA PRO A 88 6.81 -5.52 7.76
C PRO A 88 5.36 -5.39 7.30
N TRP A 89 4.74 -6.49 6.89
CA TRP A 89 3.30 -6.50 6.68
C TRP A 89 2.59 -6.22 8.01
N PRO A 90 1.60 -5.30 8.06
CA PRO A 90 0.82 -5.09 9.26
C PRO A 90 0.02 -6.36 9.59
N ALA A 91 -0.34 -6.52 10.86
CA ALA A 91 -1.23 -7.60 11.25
C ALA A 91 -2.58 -7.39 10.56
N SER A 92 -3.01 -8.35 9.74
CA SER A 92 -4.36 -8.33 9.20
C SER A 92 -5.36 -8.55 10.33
N SER A 93 -6.52 -7.91 10.24
CA SER A 93 -7.63 -8.14 11.18
C SER A 93 -8.26 -9.54 11.08
N ALA A 94 -7.80 -10.38 10.15
CA ALA A 94 -8.24 -11.76 9.94
C ALA A 94 -7.48 -12.77 10.81
N ASP A 95 -8.23 -13.69 11.43
CA ASP A 95 -7.66 -14.84 12.15
C ASP A 95 -7.01 -15.84 11.16
N GLY A 96 -5.72 -15.66 10.94
CA GLY A 96 -4.76 -16.74 10.66
C GLY A 96 -4.79 -17.47 9.31
N THR A 97 -5.67 -17.16 8.35
CA THR A 97 -5.82 -18.01 7.14
C THR A 97 -5.06 -17.56 5.90
N ALA A 98 -4.81 -16.26 5.69
CA ALA A 98 -4.01 -15.77 4.57
C ALA A 98 -3.10 -14.61 5.02
N ARG A 99 -1.81 -14.70 4.70
CA ARG A 99 -0.84 -13.64 4.96
C ARG A 99 -0.52 -12.91 3.65
N PRO A 100 -0.49 -11.57 3.66
CA PRO A 100 -0.07 -10.81 2.49
C PRO A 100 1.38 -11.14 2.13
N GLY A 101 1.72 -10.94 0.85
CA GLY A 101 3.06 -11.20 0.36
C GLY A 101 3.28 -10.60 -1.02
N ARG A 102 4.55 -10.32 -1.36
CA ARG A 102 4.96 -9.75 -2.65
C ARG A 102 4.87 -10.81 -3.76
N LYS A 103 3.65 -11.07 -4.23
CA LYS A 103 3.34 -12.11 -5.24
C LYS A 103 2.85 -11.45 -6.54
N ALA A 104 3.32 -11.97 -7.68
CA ALA A 104 2.89 -11.49 -8.99
C ALA A 104 1.37 -11.68 -9.19
N GLY A 105 0.70 -10.59 -9.58
CA GLY A 105 -0.75 -10.54 -9.80
C GLY A 105 -1.58 -10.31 -8.54
N ALA A 106 -0.97 -10.21 -7.35
CA ALA A 106 -1.62 -9.64 -6.17
C ALA A 106 -1.55 -8.10 -6.21
N LEU A 107 -2.50 -7.45 -5.55
CA LEU A 107 -2.58 -5.99 -5.46
C LEU A 107 -2.52 -5.54 -4.01
N VAL A 108 -1.95 -4.36 -3.79
CA VAL A 108 -2.08 -3.60 -2.53
C VAL A 108 -2.80 -2.30 -2.84
N VAL A 109 -3.65 -1.87 -1.92
CA VAL A 109 -4.29 -0.56 -1.96
C VAL A 109 -3.79 0.21 -0.76
N LEU A 110 -3.05 1.27 -1.05
CA LEU A 110 -2.57 2.21 -0.04
C LEU A 110 -3.54 3.39 0.00
N VAL A 111 -3.92 3.82 1.20
CA VAL A 111 -4.70 5.05 1.40
C VAL A 111 -3.82 5.98 2.22
N ASP A 112 -3.45 7.11 1.64
CA ASP A 112 -2.53 8.09 2.23
C ASP A 112 -1.21 7.47 2.73
N GLY A 113 -0.75 6.45 2.02
CA GLY A 113 0.50 5.72 2.31
C GLY A 113 0.33 4.51 3.24
N GLU A 114 -0.78 4.40 3.96
CA GLU A 114 -1.07 3.26 4.82
C GLU A 114 -1.71 2.10 4.05
N LEU A 115 -1.33 0.86 4.34
CA LEU A 115 -1.95 -0.30 3.73
C LEU A 115 -3.41 -0.40 4.19
N ALA A 116 -4.35 -0.14 3.29
CA ALA A 116 -5.78 -0.34 3.56
C ALA A 116 -6.16 -1.78 3.24
N TRP A 117 -5.89 -2.23 1.99
CA TRP A 117 -6.32 -3.54 1.48
C TRP A 117 -5.20 -4.31 0.77
N PHE A 118 -5.29 -5.64 0.82
CA PHE A 118 -4.49 -6.55 0.00
C PHE A 118 -5.41 -7.51 -0.74
N LEU A 119 -5.22 -7.64 -2.06
CA LEU A 119 -5.95 -8.60 -2.88
C LEU A 119 -5.01 -9.69 -3.34
N GLU A 120 -5.39 -10.94 -3.10
CA GLU A 120 -4.66 -12.08 -3.65
C GLU A 120 -4.74 -12.12 -5.18
N ARG A 121 -3.86 -12.92 -5.77
CA ARG A 121 -3.83 -13.14 -7.22
C ARG A 121 -5.22 -13.49 -7.75
N GLY A 122 -5.70 -12.70 -8.71
CA GLY A 122 -7.02 -12.88 -9.33
C GLY A 122 -8.16 -12.18 -8.60
N GLY A 123 -7.90 -11.45 -7.51
CA GLY A 123 -8.86 -10.55 -6.85
C GLY A 123 -9.94 -11.21 -5.99
N ARG A 124 -9.96 -12.55 -5.89
CA ARG A 124 -11.03 -13.32 -5.24
C ARG A 124 -11.02 -13.24 -3.71
N SER A 125 -9.86 -13.03 -3.12
CA SER A 125 -9.67 -12.94 -1.67
C SER A 125 -9.09 -11.57 -1.34
N LEU A 126 -9.78 -10.85 -0.46
CA LEU A 126 -9.43 -9.53 0.07
C LEU A 126 -9.03 -9.67 1.53
N LEU A 127 -7.94 -9.01 1.93
CA LEU A 127 -7.59 -8.76 3.33
C LEU A 127 -7.70 -7.27 3.63
N THR A 128 -8.26 -6.93 4.79
CA THR A 128 -8.40 -5.56 5.27
C THR A 128 -7.47 -5.29 6.45
N PHE A 129 -6.98 -4.06 6.52
CA PHE A 129 -6.04 -3.57 7.53
C PHE A 129 -6.48 -2.24 8.15
N THR A 130 -7.68 -1.76 7.80
CA THR A 130 -8.27 -0.55 8.36
C THR A 130 -9.73 -0.78 8.74
N ASP A 131 -10.10 -0.30 9.93
CA ASP A 131 -11.49 -0.24 10.42
C ASP A 131 -12.16 1.11 10.08
N ASP A 132 -11.44 2.05 9.43
CA ASP A 132 -11.94 3.37 9.02
C ASP A 132 -12.86 3.27 7.78
N PRO A 133 -14.14 3.68 7.88
CA PRO A 133 -15.08 3.64 6.75
C PRO A 133 -14.64 4.47 5.53
N GLU A 134 -14.03 5.63 5.74
CA GLU A 134 -13.65 6.54 4.64
C GLU A 134 -12.43 6.01 3.89
N ALA A 135 -11.43 5.50 4.61
CA ALA A 135 -10.31 4.78 4.01
C ALA A 135 -10.77 3.53 3.24
N ASN A 136 -11.72 2.76 3.78
CA ASN A 136 -12.32 1.63 3.07
C ASN A 136 -13.01 2.09 1.77
N HIS A 137 -13.73 3.22 1.80
CA HIS A 137 -14.39 3.78 0.62
C HIS A 137 -13.37 4.22 -0.45
N ALA A 138 -12.35 4.98 -0.07
CA ALA A 138 -11.27 5.38 -0.97
C ALA A 138 -10.57 4.17 -1.59
N ALA A 139 -10.27 3.14 -0.80
CA ALA A 139 -9.67 1.91 -1.30
C ALA A 139 -10.55 1.21 -2.35
N ALA A 140 -11.86 1.18 -2.13
CA ALA A 140 -12.82 0.62 -3.09
C ALA A 140 -12.87 1.41 -4.41
N ILE A 141 -12.85 2.74 -4.33
CA ILE A 141 -12.78 3.62 -5.50
C ILE A 141 -11.50 3.33 -6.29
N GLY A 142 -10.33 3.26 -5.64
CA GLY A 142 -9.07 2.97 -6.31
C GLY A 142 -9.09 1.63 -7.08
N LEU A 143 -9.74 0.60 -6.54
CA LEU A 143 -9.94 -0.66 -7.28
C LEU A 143 -10.91 -0.52 -8.45
N ALA A 144 -12.01 0.21 -8.27
CA ALA A 144 -12.97 0.45 -9.33
C ALA A 144 -12.35 1.22 -10.50
N ASP A 145 -11.45 2.17 -10.20
CA ASP A 145 -10.73 2.97 -11.18
C ASP A 145 -9.75 2.14 -12.00
N LEU A 146 -9.10 1.12 -11.41
CA LEU A 146 -8.28 0.19 -12.19
C LEU A 146 -9.07 -0.51 -13.30
N VAL A 147 -10.33 -0.86 -13.02
CA VAL A 147 -11.21 -1.50 -14.00
C VAL A 147 -11.72 -0.49 -15.01
N THR A 148 -12.17 0.68 -14.53
CA THR A 148 -12.71 1.76 -15.37
C THR A 148 -11.66 2.31 -16.34
N ALA A 149 -10.40 2.41 -15.90
CA ALA A 149 -9.27 2.81 -16.73
C ALA A 149 -8.73 1.69 -17.65
N GLY A 150 -9.33 0.49 -17.62
CA GLY A 150 -8.93 -0.65 -18.46
C GLY A 150 -7.59 -1.29 -18.10
N ARG A 151 -7.00 -0.94 -16.95
CA ARG A 151 -5.73 -1.54 -16.46
C ARG A 151 -5.93 -2.98 -15.98
N VAL A 152 -7.14 -3.31 -15.52
CA VAL A 152 -7.57 -4.66 -15.16
C VAL A 152 -8.94 -4.92 -15.80
N ALA A 153 -9.10 -6.05 -16.48
CA ALA A 153 -10.33 -6.33 -17.23
C ALA A 153 -11.57 -6.54 -16.34
N SER A 154 -11.41 -7.14 -15.15
CA SER A 154 -12.48 -7.24 -14.15
C SER A 154 -11.92 -7.67 -12.80
N ILE A 155 -12.62 -7.31 -11.72
CA ILE A 155 -12.32 -7.76 -10.36
C ILE A 155 -13.56 -8.46 -9.81
N LEU A 156 -13.38 -9.64 -9.21
CA LEU A 156 -14.41 -10.39 -8.50
C LEU A 156 -13.89 -10.70 -7.10
N VAL A 157 -14.50 -10.12 -6.07
CA VAL A 157 -14.19 -10.39 -4.67
C VAL A 157 -15.21 -11.40 -4.14
N GLU A 158 -14.76 -12.54 -3.65
CA GLU A 158 -15.62 -13.60 -3.11
C GLU A 158 -15.52 -13.69 -1.59
N ARG A 159 -14.34 -13.39 -1.04
CA ARG A 159 -14.06 -13.41 0.39
C ARG A 159 -13.35 -12.13 0.81
N ALA A 160 -13.66 -11.67 2.03
CA ALA A 160 -12.93 -10.63 2.74
C ALA A 160 -12.58 -11.17 4.13
N ASP A 161 -11.32 -11.04 4.55
CA ASP A 161 -10.80 -11.47 5.84
C ASP A 161 -11.10 -12.94 6.16
N GLY A 162 -10.98 -13.78 5.14
CA GLY A 162 -11.24 -15.21 5.25
C GLY A 162 -12.73 -15.57 5.31
N MET A 163 -13.67 -14.62 5.23
CA MET A 163 -15.12 -14.85 5.26
C MET A 163 -15.77 -14.54 3.91
N PRO A 164 -16.86 -15.24 3.49
CA PRO A 164 -17.60 -14.87 2.28
C PRO A 164 -18.06 -13.41 2.31
N VAL A 165 -17.78 -12.64 1.26
CA VAL A 165 -18.00 -11.17 1.25
C VAL A 165 -19.47 -10.77 1.35
N LEU A 166 -20.38 -11.67 0.95
CA LEU A 166 -21.83 -11.44 1.02
C LEU A 166 -22.43 -11.91 2.35
N GLN A 167 -21.64 -12.53 3.23
CA GLN A 167 -22.13 -12.95 4.54
C GLN A 167 -22.40 -11.70 5.40
N PRO A 168 -23.62 -11.54 5.95
CA PRO A 168 -23.92 -10.41 6.82
C PRO A 168 -23.16 -10.47 8.15
N GLY A 169 -22.72 -9.31 8.63
CA GLY A 169 -22.06 -9.16 9.93
C GLY A 169 -20.56 -9.46 9.90
N GLY A 170 -19.83 -8.86 10.84
CA GLY A 170 -18.37 -8.95 10.94
C GLY A 170 -17.63 -7.81 10.21
N ARG A 171 -16.30 -7.79 10.34
CA ARG A 171 -15.42 -6.73 9.79
C ARG A 171 -15.47 -6.61 8.25
N ALA A 172 -15.71 -7.72 7.55
CA ALA A 172 -15.94 -7.75 6.11
C ALA A 172 -17.11 -6.86 5.64
N SER A 173 -18.02 -6.45 6.54
CA SER A 173 -19.16 -5.59 6.23
C SER A 173 -18.74 -4.18 5.78
N ALA A 174 -17.62 -3.65 6.31
CA ALA A 174 -17.09 -2.35 5.88
C ALA A 174 -16.61 -2.42 4.41
N ALA A 175 -15.82 -3.45 4.08
CA ALA A 175 -15.36 -3.69 2.71
C ALA A 175 -16.52 -3.96 1.75
N LEU A 176 -17.53 -4.75 2.14
CA LEU A 176 -18.75 -4.97 1.35
C LEU A 176 -19.44 -3.64 1.03
N THR A 177 -19.64 -2.79 2.04
CA THR A 177 -20.32 -1.50 1.89
C THR A 177 -19.54 -0.58 0.95
N ALA A 178 -18.22 -0.47 1.17
CA ALA A 178 -17.33 0.33 0.35
C ALA A 178 -17.30 -0.12 -1.12
N LEU A 179 -17.18 -1.44 -1.37
CA LEU A 179 -17.19 -2.00 -2.73
C LEU A 179 -18.52 -1.72 -3.45
N LEU A 180 -19.66 -1.87 -2.77
CA LEU A 180 -20.96 -1.54 -3.34
C LEU A 180 -21.08 -0.05 -3.69
N ALA A 181 -20.62 0.83 -2.79
CA ALA A 181 -20.62 2.28 -3.02
C ALA A 181 -19.71 2.67 -4.20
N ALA A 182 -18.59 1.95 -4.41
CA ALA A 182 -17.69 2.12 -5.55
C ALA A 182 -18.20 1.46 -6.86
N GLY A 183 -19.44 0.97 -6.89
CA GLY A 183 -20.07 0.44 -8.11
C GLY A 183 -19.71 -1.02 -8.44
N PHE A 184 -19.23 -1.80 -7.46
CA PHE A 184 -19.23 -3.26 -7.58
C PHE A 184 -20.66 -3.78 -7.44
N VAL A 185 -21.01 -4.79 -8.24
CA VAL A 185 -22.36 -5.37 -8.27
C VAL A 185 -22.35 -6.76 -7.64
N ARG A 186 -23.41 -7.09 -6.91
CA ARG A 186 -23.61 -8.43 -6.36
C ARG A 186 -23.80 -9.47 -7.47
N THR A 187 -23.16 -10.61 -7.30
CA THR A 187 -23.32 -11.82 -8.13
C THR A 187 -23.46 -13.02 -7.20
N PRO A 188 -23.94 -14.18 -7.69
CA PRO A 188 -23.99 -15.40 -6.86
C PRO A 188 -22.64 -15.84 -6.28
N ARG A 189 -21.52 -15.40 -6.89
CA ARG A 189 -20.16 -15.73 -6.44
C ARG A 189 -19.54 -14.69 -5.50
N GLY A 190 -20.08 -13.48 -5.43
CA GLY A 190 -19.45 -12.35 -4.71
C GLY A 190 -19.72 -11.00 -5.35
N LEU A 191 -18.85 -10.01 -5.10
CA LEU A 191 -18.95 -8.65 -5.64
C LEU A 191 -18.07 -8.49 -6.87
N ARG A 192 -18.61 -7.90 -7.94
CA ARG A 192 -17.91 -7.80 -9.22
C ARG A 192 -17.90 -6.40 -9.80
N ARG A 193 -16.75 -5.98 -10.31
CA ARG A 193 -16.57 -4.83 -11.20
C ARG A 193 -16.04 -5.32 -12.56
N ARG A 194 -16.54 -4.77 -13.65
CA ARG A 194 -16.17 -5.05 -15.04
C ARG A 194 -16.06 -3.74 -15.80
#